data_AF-A0A519K9S0-F1
#
_entry.id   AF-A0A519K9S0-F1
#
_cell.length_a   1.000
_cell.length_b   1.000
_cell.length_c   1.000
_cell.angle_alpha   90.00
_cell.angle_beta   90.00
_cell.angle_gamma   90.00
#
_symmetry.space_group_name_H-M   'P 1'
#
loop_
_entity.id
_entity.type
_entity.pdbx_description
1 polymer ?
#
loop_
_entity_poly.entity_id
_entity_poly.type
_entity_poly.pdbx_seq_one_letter_code
_entity_poly.pdbx_strand_id
1 'polypeptide(L)'
;MDKSKVIIEIGEHSFVLQFGYSTFRNLGDMWGFSGMEGVIEKMTSLDVGSGRVPFEAIETLADIILAGISRKDVVVPDEIDRDAVCDYIVCNTGKVSEIMQAFIESMAKPDAKGKPKPAM
;
A
#
# COMPACT_ATOMS: atom_id res chain seq x y z
N MET A 1 15.50 7.02 11.58
CA MET A 1 14.07 6.87 11.85
C MET A 1 13.66 5.57 11.21
N ASP A 2 13.21 4.63 12.02
CA ASP A 2 12.71 3.34 11.56
C ASP A 2 11.56 3.62 10.58
N LYS A 3 11.60 3.05 9.37
CA LYS A 3 10.52 3.24 8.40
C LYS A 3 9.25 2.69 9.05
N SER A 4 8.26 3.56 9.26
CA SER A 4 7.04 3.27 10.01
C SER A 4 6.42 1.96 9.53
N LYS A 5 6.61 0.88 10.31
CA LYS A 5 6.01 -0.42 10.04
C LYS A 5 4.53 -0.27 10.37
N VAL A 6 3.67 -0.26 9.36
CA VAL A 6 2.23 -0.23 9.57
C VAL A 6 1.78 -1.66 9.88
N ILE A 7 1.19 -1.85 11.06
CA ILE A 7 0.64 -3.12 11.49
C ILE A 7 -0.88 -3.02 11.41
N ILE A 8 -1.49 -4.03 10.79
CA ILE A 8 -2.95 -4.17 10.73
C ILE A 8 -3.36 -5.51 11.31
N GLU A 9 -4.59 -5.57 11.82
CA GLU A 9 -5.18 -6.75 12.44
C GLU A 9 -6.48 -7.06 11.70
N ILE A 10 -6.54 -8.22 11.05
CA ILE A 10 -7.71 -8.69 10.31
C ILE A 10 -8.10 -10.04 10.89
N GLY A 11 -9.27 -10.10 11.53
CA GLY A 11 -9.66 -11.27 12.33
C GLY A 11 -8.68 -11.50 13.49
N GLU A 12 -8.15 -12.71 13.59
CA GLU A 12 -7.15 -13.09 14.60
C GLU A 12 -5.69 -12.92 14.10
N HIS A 13 -5.50 -12.40 12.89
CA HIS A 13 -4.20 -12.33 12.24
C HIS A 13 -3.63 -10.91 12.26
N SER A 14 -2.34 -10.80 12.57
CA SER A 14 -1.59 -9.54 12.55
C SER A 14 -0.60 -9.52 11.39
N PHE A 15 -0.69 -8.49 10.56
CA PHE A 15 0.15 -8.34 9.38
C PHE A 15 0.98 -7.05 9.45
N VAL A 16 2.27 -7.19 9.18
CA VAL A 16 3.16 -6.05 8.95
C VAL A 16 3.12 -5.71 7.47
N LEU A 17 2.57 -4.54 7.15
CA LEU A 17 2.55 -4.03 5.79
C LEU A 17 3.95 -3.56 5.39
N GLN A 18 4.37 -3.99 4.21
CA GLN A 18 5.60 -3.50 3.59
C GLN A 18 5.31 -3.15 2.14
N PHE A 19 5.58 -1.89 1.81
CA PHE A 19 5.40 -1.37 0.46
C PHE A 19 6.76 -1.28 -0.22
N GLY A 20 7.02 -2.24 -1.10
CA GLY A 20 8.26 -2.36 -1.85
C GLY A 20 7.98 -2.74 -3.31
N TYR A 21 9.03 -3.03 -4.09
CA TYR A 21 8.86 -3.40 -5.50
C TYR A 21 7.87 -4.55 -5.72
N SER A 22 7.86 -5.55 -4.83
CA SER A 22 6.90 -6.65 -4.89
C SER A 22 5.45 -6.18 -4.79
N THR A 23 5.17 -5.17 -3.96
CA THR A 23 3.84 -4.57 -3.84
C THR A 23 3.41 -3.96 -5.17
N PHE A 24 4.24 -3.11 -5.80
CA PHE A 24 3.91 -2.50 -7.09
C PHE A 24 3.72 -3.54 -8.19
N ARG A 25 4.54 -4.59 -8.20
CA ARG A 25 4.39 -5.70 -9.14
C ARG A 25 3.07 -6.44 -8.92
N ASN A 26 2.73 -6.79 -7.68
CA ASN A 26 1.48 -7.47 -7.36
C ASN A 26 0.27 -6.60 -7.74
N LEU A 27 0.32 -5.30 -7.50
CA LEU A 27 -0.70 -4.35 -7.93
C LEU A 27 -0.83 -4.29 -9.46
N GLY A 28 0.30 -4.31 -10.17
CA GLY A 28 0.31 -4.41 -11.63
C GLY A 28 -0.37 -5.68 -12.13
N ASP A 29 -0.04 -6.82 -11.53
CA ASP A 29 -0.65 -8.11 -11.87
C ASP A 29 -2.16 -8.12 -11.55
N MET A 30 -2.58 -7.57 -10.40
CA MET A 30 -3.99 -7.46 -9.97
C MET A 30 -4.82 -6.55 -10.89
N TRP A 31 -4.23 -5.45 -11.37
CA TRP A 31 -4.93 -4.44 -12.19
C TRP A 31 -4.72 -4.60 -13.69
N GLY A 32 -3.91 -5.58 -14.12
CA GLY A 32 -3.63 -5.81 -15.54
C GLY A 32 -2.69 -4.78 -16.16
N PHE A 33 -1.81 -4.15 -15.36
CA PHE A 33 -0.80 -3.22 -15.84
C PHE A 33 0.54 -3.91 -16.08
N SER A 34 1.11 -3.72 -17.27
CA SER A 34 2.43 -4.24 -17.64
C SER A 34 3.61 -3.41 -17.10
N GLY A 35 3.34 -2.21 -16.59
CA GLY A 35 4.33 -1.23 -16.16
C GLY A 35 3.96 -0.54 -14.85
N MET A 36 4.95 0.01 -14.19
CA MET A 36 4.79 0.73 -12.92
C MET A 36 4.00 2.03 -13.08
N GLU A 37 4.04 2.61 -14.28
CA GLU A 37 3.34 3.84 -14.67
C GLU A 37 1.83 3.71 -14.46
N GLY A 38 1.22 2.60 -14.91
CA GLY A 38 -0.22 2.38 -14.75
C GLY A 38 -0.66 2.25 -13.28
N VAL A 39 0.20 1.63 -12.46
CA VAL A 39 -0.01 1.54 -11.00
C VAL A 39 0.04 2.94 -10.38
N ILE A 40 1.02 3.77 -10.76
CA ILE A 40 1.15 5.15 -10.27
C ILE A 40 -0.04 6.00 -10.71
N GLU A 41 -0.44 5.94 -11.99
CA GLU A 41 -1.57 6.72 -12.52
C GLU A 41 -2.85 6.41 -11.75
N LYS A 42 -3.19 5.13 -11.59
CA LYS A 42 -4.36 4.71 -10.79
C LYS A 42 -4.28 5.22 -9.35
N MET A 43 -3.10 5.15 -8.72
CA MET A 43 -2.91 5.67 -7.37
C MET A 43 -3.10 7.19 -7.27
N THR A 44 -2.62 7.97 -8.25
CA THR A 44 -2.79 9.42 -8.26
C THR A 44 -4.22 9.86 -8.55
N SER A 45 -5.03 9.01 -9.18
CA SER A 45 -6.45 9.28 -9.41
C SER A 45 -7.34 9.06 -8.18
N LEU A 46 -6.81 8.47 -7.10
CA LEU A 46 -7.55 8.30 -5.86
C LEU A 46 -7.75 9.64 -5.15
N ASP A 47 -8.95 10.20 -5.27
CA ASP A 47 -9.36 11.33 -4.44
C ASP A 47 -9.80 10.85 -3.06
N VAL A 48 -8.84 10.74 -2.14
CA VAL A 48 -9.08 10.41 -0.72
C VAL A 48 -9.16 11.66 0.15
N GLY A 49 -9.16 12.87 -0.45
CA GLY A 49 -8.94 14.14 0.26
C GLY A 49 -10.20 14.82 0.81
N SER A 50 -11.40 14.41 0.39
CA SER A 50 -12.64 15.18 0.61
C SER A 50 -13.47 14.79 1.85
N GLY A 51 -12.90 14.02 2.77
CA GLY A 51 -13.62 13.56 3.98
C GLY A 51 -14.68 12.48 3.72
N ARG A 52 -14.75 11.99 2.46
CA ARG A 52 -15.52 10.80 2.06
C ARG A 52 -14.58 9.88 1.31
N VAL A 53 -14.51 8.62 1.73
CA VAL A 53 -13.78 7.57 1.01
C VAL A 53 -14.79 6.86 0.11
N PRO A 54 -14.76 7.03 -1.21
CA PRO A 54 -15.66 6.30 -2.10
C PRO A 54 -15.39 4.79 -2.06
N PHE A 55 -16.38 3.96 -2.38
CA PHE A 55 -16.23 2.50 -2.39
C PHE A 55 -15.07 2.05 -3.29
N GLU A 56 -14.88 2.69 -4.44
CA GLU A 56 -13.75 2.41 -5.34
C GLU A 56 -12.38 2.70 -4.67
N ALA A 57 -12.31 3.70 -3.80
CA ALA A 57 -11.11 3.95 -3.01
C ALA A 57 -10.91 2.88 -1.94
N ILE A 58 -11.99 2.36 -1.33
CA ILE A 58 -11.91 1.23 -0.38
C ILE A 58 -11.38 -0.02 -1.08
N GLU A 59 -11.91 -0.36 -2.26
CA GLU A 59 -11.43 -1.51 -3.05
C GLU A 59 -9.96 -1.35 -3.44
N THR A 60 -9.57 -0.15 -3.85
CA THR A 60 -8.17 0.12 -4.20
C THR A 60 -7.26 0.06 -2.97
N LEU A 61 -7.71 0.56 -1.83
CA LEU A 61 -7.00 0.42 -0.55
C LEU A 61 -6.86 -1.05 -0.14
N ALA A 62 -7.90 -1.85 -0.35
CA ALA A 62 -7.86 -3.28 -0.05
C ALA A 62 -6.81 -4.00 -0.90
N ASP A 63 -6.71 -3.67 -2.18
CA ASP A 63 -5.67 -4.20 -3.07
C ASP A 63 -4.25 -3.81 -2.61
N ILE A 64 -4.07 -2.56 -2.17
CA ILE A 64 -2.78 -2.10 -1.62
C ILE A 64 -2.40 -2.89 -0.38
N ILE A 65 -3.34 -3.09 0.53
CA ILE A 65 -3.13 -3.87 1.75
C ILE A 65 -2.79 -5.32 1.38
N LEU A 66 -3.59 -5.98 0.55
CA LEU A 66 -3.34 -7.36 0.11
C LEU A 66 -1.97 -7.50 -0.57
N ALA A 67 -1.61 -6.56 -1.45
CA ALA A 67 -0.32 -6.54 -2.11
C ALA A 67 0.84 -6.27 -1.11
N GLY A 68 0.59 -5.51 -0.05
CA GLY A 68 1.55 -5.22 1.03
C GLY A 68 1.73 -6.39 2.01
N ILE A 69 0.71 -7.21 2.20
CA ILE A 69 0.76 -8.45 2.98
C ILE A 69 1.45 -9.56 2.16
N SER A 70 1.09 -9.68 0.88
CA SER A 70 1.49 -10.77 -0.01
C SER A 70 2.98 -10.72 -0.37
N ARG A 71 3.80 -11.17 0.57
CA ARG A 71 5.24 -11.35 0.45
C ARG A 71 5.58 -12.83 0.40
N LYS A 72 6.73 -13.16 -0.21
CA LYS A 72 7.18 -14.56 -0.34
C LYS A 72 7.34 -15.30 1.00
N ASP A 73 7.48 -14.57 2.10
CA ASP A 73 7.68 -15.07 3.46
C ASP A 73 6.42 -15.07 4.33
N VAL A 74 5.27 -14.61 3.80
CA VAL A 74 4.00 -14.51 4.56
C VAL A 74 2.98 -15.47 3.96
N VAL A 75 2.46 -16.37 4.78
CA VAL A 75 1.29 -17.18 4.43
C VAL A 75 0.05 -16.37 4.78
N VAL A 76 -0.73 -16.02 3.77
CA VAL A 76 -2.02 -15.35 3.94
C VAL A 76 -3.09 -16.42 4.04
N PRO A 77 -3.83 -16.52 5.16
CA PRO A 77 -4.94 -17.44 5.29
C PRO A 77 -6.02 -17.16 4.23
N ASP A 78 -6.71 -18.19 3.74
CA ASP A 78 -7.71 -18.07 2.67
C ASP A 78 -8.88 -17.14 3.04
N GLU A 79 -9.16 -17.00 4.34
CA GLU A 79 -10.18 -16.10 4.90
C GLU A 79 -9.79 -14.60 4.83
N ILE A 80 -8.54 -14.29 4.53
CA ILE A 80 -8.05 -12.92 4.33
C ILE A 80 -8.15 -12.60 2.83
N ASP A 81 -9.38 -12.40 2.39
CA ASP A 81 -9.72 -11.98 1.03
C ASP A 81 -9.96 -10.46 0.94
N ARG A 82 -10.37 -10.00 -0.25
CA ARG A 82 -10.65 -8.58 -0.48
C ARG A 82 -11.78 -8.06 0.42
N ASP A 83 -12.81 -8.87 0.65
CA ASP A 83 -13.98 -8.44 1.43
C ASP A 83 -13.60 -8.28 2.91
N ALA A 84 -12.82 -9.21 3.46
CA ALA A 84 -12.28 -9.10 4.82
C ALA A 84 -11.42 -7.83 5.02
N VAL A 85 -10.65 -7.45 4.00
CA VAL A 85 -9.83 -6.23 4.03
C VAL A 85 -10.69 -4.97 3.87
N CYS A 86 -11.72 -5.00 3.03
CA CYS A 86 -12.69 -3.91 2.90
C CYS A 86 -13.41 -3.67 4.24
N ASP A 87 -13.87 -4.73 4.90
CA ASP A 87 -14.49 -4.65 6.23
C ASP A 87 -13.54 -4.05 7.26
N TYR A 88 -12.27 -4.46 7.25
CA TYR A 88 -11.22 -3.86 8.07
C TYR A 88 -11.10 -2.35 7.84
N ILE A 89 -11.04 -1.90 6.58
CA ILE A 89 -10.90 -0.48 6.22
C ILE A 89 -12.09 0.33 6.74
N VAL A 90 -13.32 -0.18 6.58
CA VAL A 90 -14.55 0.47 7.03
C VAL A 90 -14.58 0.59 8.56
N CYS A 91 -14.11 -0.44 9.28
CA CYS A 91 -14.05 -0.44 10.74
C CYS A 91 -12.88 0.39 11.30
N ASN A 92 -11.84 0.62 10.50
CA ASN A 92 -10.59 1.25 10.92
C ASN A 92 -10.21 2.44 10.03
N THR A 93 -11.17 3.33 9.76
CA THR A 93 -10.94 4.53 8.92
C THR A 93 -9.76 5.38 9.38
N GLY A 94 -9.47 5.42 10.68
CA GLY A 94 -8.29 6.12 11.23
C GLY A 94 -6.94 5.52 10.80
N LYS A 95 -6.90 4.23 10.43
CA LYS A 95 -5.70 3.55 9.94
C LYS A 95 -5.44 3.78 8.46
N VAL A 96 -6.46 4.18 7.69
CA VAL A 96 -6.36 4.43 6.24
C VAL A 96 -5.30 5.49 5.93
N SER A 97 -5.29 6.59 6.68
CA SER A 97 -4.30 7.66 6.47
C SER A 97 -2.87 7.19 6.74
N GLU A 98 -2.67 6.33 7.75
CA GLU A 98 -1.35 5.75 8.08
C GLU A 98 -0.86 4.80 6.97
N ILE A 99 -1.75 3.94 6.48
CA ILE A 99 -1.48 2.99 5.38
C ILE A 99 -1.11 3.77 4.10
N MET A 100 -1.93 4.76 3.74
CA MET A 100 -1.69 5.59 2.56
C MET A 100 -0.39 6.39 2.66
N GLN A 101 -0.10 6.95 3.83
CA GLN A 101 1.15 7.67 4.03
C GLN A 101 2.35 6.74 3.86
N ALA A 102 2.35 5.57 4.50
CA ALA A 102 3.42 4.60 4.36
C ALA A 102 3.58 4.11 2.90
N PHE A 103 2.47 3.96 2.17
CA PHE A 103 2.51 3.63 0.75
C PHE A 103 3.12 4.76 -0.09
N ILE A 104 2.73 6.01 0.13
CA ILE A 104 3.28 7.19 -0.57
C ILE A 104 4.78 7.36 -0.28
N GLU A 105 5.19 7.20 0.98
CA GLU A 105 6.59 7.25 1.38
C GLU A 105 7.42 6.14 0.71
N SER A 106 6.80 5.01 0.38
CA SER A 106 7.47 3.95 -0.39
C SER A 106 7.69 4.31 -1.86
N MET A 107 6.83 5.16 -2.43
CA MET A 107 6.97 5.70 -3.79
C MET A 107 8.04 6.79 -3.85
N ALA A 108 8.09 7.65 -2.83
CA ALA A 108 9.07 8.71 -2.71
C ALA A 108 10.44 8.11 -2.35
N LYS A 109 11.25 7.74 -3.35
CA LYS A 109 12.65 7.34 -3.11
C LYS A 109 13.39 8.43 -2.31
N PRO A 110 14.20 8.08 -1.30
CA PRO A 110 15.12 9.01 -0.67
C PRO A 110 16.35 9.19 -1.57
N ASP A 111 16.28 10.13 -2.52
CA ASP A 111 17.48 10.70 -3.15
C ASP A 111 17.48 12.22 -2.98
N ALA A 112 17.67 12.66 -1.74
CA ALA A 112 18.01 14.05 -1.40
C ALA A 112 19.35 14.15 -0.65
N LYS A 113 20.31 13.25 -0.94
CA LYS A 113 21.72 13.41 -0.57
C LYS A 113 22.66 13.16 -1.75
N GLY A 114 22.33 13.73 -2.91
CA GLY A 114 23.33 14.11 -3.89
C GLY A 114 24.20 15.23 -3.32
N LYS A 115 25.24 14.90 -2.55
CA LYS A 115 26.39 15.81 -2.47
C LYS A 115 27.18 15.61 -3.77
N PRO A 116 27.35 16.63 -4.63
CA PRO A 116 28.27 16.51 -5.75
C PRO A 116 29.65 16.21 -5.17
N LYS A 117 30.27 15.12 -5.62
CA LYS A 117 31.67 14.84 -5.33
C LYS A 117 32.46 16.01 -5.93
N PRO A 118 33.26 16.76 -5.15
CA PRO A 118 34.10 17.80 -5.75
C PRO A 118 35.05 17.12 -6.73
N ALA A 119 35.13 17.67 -7.93
CA ALA A 119 36.07 17.22 -8.95
C ALA A 119 37.50 17.31 -8.36
N MET A 120 38.21 16.18 -8.37
CA MET A 120 39.66 16.14 -8.25
C MET A 120 40.25 16.18 -9.65
#